data_AF-A0AA36UG44-F1
#
_entry.id   AF-A0AA36UG44-F1
#
_cell.length_a   1.000
_cell.length_b   1.000
_cell.length_c   1.000
_cell.angle_alpha   90.00
_cell.angle_beta   90.00
_cell.angle_gamma   90.00
#
_symmetry.space_group_name_H-M   'P 1'
#
loop_
_entity.id
_entity.type
_entity.pdbx_description
1 polymer ?
#
loop_
_entity_poly.entity_id
_entity_poly.type
_entity_poly.pdbx_seq_one_letter_code
_entity_poly.pdbx_strand_id
1 'polypeptide(L)' 'MDTPARYPICLNFYSGLNLNQDKATKPQTVQIVRNRFTWCFSTLENRSL' A
#
# COMPACT_ATOMS: atom_id res chain seq x y z
N MET A 1 4.15 52.19 10.36
CA MET A 1 3.57 51.17 11.25
C MET A 1 3.17 50.05 10.32
N ASP A 2 4.17 49.28 9.91
CA ASP A 2 4.08 48.30 8.83
C ASP A 2 4.57 46.96 9.37
N THR A 3 3.64 46.15 9.84
CA THR A 3 3.90 44.73 10.11
C THR A 3 2.74 43.93 9.53
N PRO A 4 2.90 43.22 8.39
CA PRO A 4 1.90 42.29 7.92
C PRO A 4 2.22 40.93 8.52
N ALA A 5 1.67 40.65 9.70
CA ALA A 5 1.71 39.31 10.28
C ALA A 5 0.36 38.97 10.90
N ARG A 6 -0.65 38.71 10.05
CA ARG A 6 -1.85 38.02 10.53
C ARG A 6 -2.59 37.24 9.46
N TYR A 7 -1.97 36.16 9.01
CA TYR A 7 -2.71 34.97 8.59
C TYR A 7 -2.32 33.84 9.54
N PRO A 8 -3.22 33.34 10.42
CA PRO A 8 -2.94 32.12 11.14
C PRO A 8 -2.92 30.97 10.13
N ILE A 9 -1.71 30.49 9.84
CA ILE A 9 -1.44 29.26 9.11
C ILE A 9 -1.98 28.10 9.96
N CYS A 10 -3.22 27.69 9.70
CA CYS A 10 -3.75 26.41 10.17
C CYS A 10 -4.54 25.71 9.05
N LEU A 11 -3.95 25.63 7.85
CA LEU A 11 -4.33 24.68 6.79
C LEU A 11 -3.81 23.26 7.14
N ASN A 12 -3.93 22.85 8.41
CA ASN A 12 -3.50 21.55 8.93
C ASN A 12 -4.62 20.49 8.83
N PHE A 13 -5.46 20.54 7.79
CA PHE A 13 -6.50 19.52 7.55
C PHE A 13 -6.15 18.52 6.46
N TYR A 14 -4.90 18.50 6.03
CA TYR A 14 -4.29 17.27 5.52
C TYR A 14 -3.23 16.90 6.53
N SER A 15 -3.59 16.09 7.54
CA SER A 15 -2.57 15.28 8.19
C SER A 15 -1.87 14.54 7.04
N GLY A 16 -0.56 14.67 6.88
CA GLY A 16 0.21 13.96 5.86
C GLY A 16 0.24 12.44 6.08
N LEU A 17 -0.88 11.88 6.54
CA LEU A 17 -1.11 10.48 6.84
C LEU A 17 -1.15 9.75 5.50
N ASN A 18 0.02 9.27 5.09
CA ASN A 18 0.09 8.29 4.02
C ASN A 18 -0.66 7.04 4.51
N LEU A 19 -1.82 6.76 3.90
CA LEU A 19 -2.71 5.62 4.20
C LEU A 19 -2.06 4.23 4.05
N ASN A 20 -0.77 4.19 3.69
CA ASN A 20 0.02 2.98 3.54
C ASN A 20 1.11 2.82 4.62
N GLN A 21 1.13 3.67 5.66
CA GLN A 21 2.17 3.66 6.70
C GLN A 21 2.28 2.32 7.45
N ASP A 22 1.20 1.56 7.52
CA ASP A 22 1.09 0.31 8.25
C ASP A 22 1.06 -0.93 7.33
N LYS A 23 1.20 -0.77 6.00
CA LYS A 23 1.18 -1.91 5.08
C LYS A 23 2.56 -2.57 4.91
N ALA A 24 3.19 -2.96 6.01
CA ALA A 24 4.32 -3.88 5.98
C ALA A 24 3.82 -5.30 5.67
N THR A 25 3.69 -5.62 4.38
CA THR A 25 3.27 -6.96 3.97
C THR A 25 4.44 -7.94 4.15
N LYS A 26 4.24 -9.07 4.85
CA LYS A 26 5.25 -10.11 5.05
C LYS A 26 5.69 -10.69 3.70
N PRO A 27 6.90 -10.38 3.19
CA PRO A 27 7.30 -10.76 1.82
C PRO A 27 7.26 -12.28 1.61
N GLN A 28 7.61 -13.05 2.65
CA GLN A 28 7.57 -14.52 2.62
C GLN A 28 6.16 -15.08 2.35
N THR A 29 5.11 -14.53 2.99
CA THR A 29 3.74 -15.02 2.81
C THR A 29 3.22 -14.71 1.40
N VAL A 30 3.57 -13.54 0.86
CA VAL A 30 3.22 -13.16 -0.52
C VAL A 30 3.89 -14.08 -1.53
N GLN A 31 5.17 -14.42 -1.32
CA GLN A 31 5.89 -15.35 -2.18
C GLN A 31 5.28 -16.76 -2.15
N ILE A 32 4.93 -17.26 -0.97
CA ILE A 32 4.28 -18.58 -0.82
C ILE A 32 2.93 -18.60 -1.53
N VAL A 33 2.10 -17.58 -1.31
CA VAL A 33 0.77 -17.49 -1.93
C VAL A 33 0.89 -17.41 -3.46
N ARG A 34 1.78 -16.58 -4.01
CA ARG A 34 2.03 -16.52 -5.46
C ARG A 34 2.46 -17.86 -6.04
N ASN A 35 3.45 -18.50 -5.42
CA ASN A 35 3.94 -19.79 -5.90
C ASN A 35 2.84 -20.87 -5.90
N ARG A 36 1.99 -20.89 -4.86
CA ARG A 36 0.83 -21.80 -4.82
C ARG A 36 -0.18 -21.50 -5.91
N PHE A 37 -0.51 -20.23 -6.15
CA PHE A 37 -1.42 -19.86 -7.23
C PHE A 37 -0.86 -20.27 -8.61
N THR A 38 0.40 -19.96 -8.90
CA THR A 38 1.06 -20.38 -10.14
C THR A 38 1.02 -21.91 -10.30
N TRP A 39 1.35 -22.66 -9.26
CA TRP A 39 1.29 -24.11 -9.27
C TRP A 39 -0.12 -24.64 -9.55
N CYS A 40 -1.16 -24.08 -8.89
CA CYS A 40 -2.55 -24.47 -9.14
C CYS A 40 -2.93 -24.33 -10.61
N PHE A 41 -2.58 -23.21 -11.26
CA PHE A 41 -2.84 -23.04 -12.69
C PHE A 41 -2.10 -24.05 -13.55
N SER A 42 -0.81 -24.29 -13.29
CA SER A 42 -0.06 -25.31 -14.01
C SER A 42 -0.69 -26.70 -13.84
N THR A 43 -1.17 -27.05 -12.65
CA THR A 43 -1.87 -28.34 -12.45
C THR A 43 -3.22 -28.42 -13.14
N LEU A 44 -3.96 -27.31 -13.22
CA LEU A 44 -5.24 -27.25 -13.91
C LEU A 44 -5.05 -27.34 -15.43
N GLU A 45 -4.05 -26.64 -15.97
CA GLU A 45 -3.68 -26.70 -17.39
C GLU A 45 -3.17 -28.10 -17.79
N ASN A 46 -2.30 -28.71 -16.98
CA ASN A 46 -1.80 -30.07 -17.26
C ASN A 46 -2.87 -31.17 -17.11
N ARG A 47 -3.94 -30.92 -16.34
CA ARG A 47 -5.04 -31.87 -16.13
C ARG A 47 -6.20 -31.68 -17.10
N SER A 48 -6.19 -30.60 -17.88
CA SER A 48 -7.15 -30.32 -18.94
C SER A 48 -6.76 -30.94 -20.30
N LEU A 49 -5.74 -31.82 -20.31
CA LEU A 49 -5.34 -32.63 -21.46
C LEU A 49 -6.24 -33.84 -21.64
#